data_AF-A0A7Z8KRI4-F1
#
_entry.id   AF-A0A7Z8KRI4-F1
#
_cell.length_a   1.000
_cell.length_b   1.000
_cell.length_c   1.000
_cell.angle_alpha   90.00
_cell.angle_beta   90.00
_cell.angle_gamma   90.00
#
_symmetry.space_group_name_H-M   'P 1'
#
loop_
_entity.id
_entity.type
_entity.pdbx_description
1 polymer ?
#
loop_
_entity_poly.entity_id
_entity_poly.type
_entity_poly.pdbx_seq_one_letter_code
_entity_poly.pdbx_strand_id
1 'polypeptide(L)'
;MDILIPDIVDTALISGVISLFLIADILIKNYMKINLRDVGADLAIGAVVIQLGYISIILVNQQMDIFRNNVILAVCFGLLWAACLWLASKRDALTDMFSYTIGTFILAASIMHFLGTFKPMGMIMLFVYSLILSVLAFLLADYLRTEVVKKNFEELTRDLQIYDMNESYRKLEAGKENIDPLQPVIDTIRGAVRNDDDFTAIVGVKTIPKLASKVLSSSGKKNLIIKYINIHLYQLAILARQEKNRFVLMEVIDAFGSIGKECSQAGIETFSLQTLDKMTGFFELHRERNHFPPLDKLTLIKRSKGIKEIIGIFRNKMVSNPLHKLAIATGDIGVASAKKDMLDSTEKSVVLLKKIALDAAVNRDTATLNNIREVLLELARTVDNKNQRHLKKLIIYSLRDIGIKTVQESPERERHDCLDKVIEALEEVGQIFGEESLADVTAALKDIGVVAARKHSDEKVSRIIPVMEHFCTVAASDNQPDNVSLAVNAIVEVCEISIKEQMVTSTASSSKSLANLSNIESISVIVSEAIFEIGKYQTVDREMFALFDKTYRKSGGR
;
A
#
# COMPACT_ATOMS: atom_id res chain seq x y z
N MET A 1 46.69 -19.46 -28.37
CA MET A 1 45.91 -18.25 -28.75
C MET A 1 45.17 -18.44 -30.06
N ASP A 2 45.70 -19.20 -31.03
CA ASP A 2 45.12 -19.34 -32.38
C ASP A 2 43.79 -20.11 -32.48
N ILE A 3 43.40 -20.89 -31.47
CA ILE A 3 42.07 -21.53 -31.41
C ILE A 3 41.03 -20.60 -30.76
N LEU A 4 41.47 -19.66 -29.92
CA LEU A 4 40.57 -18.78 -29.15
C LEU A 4 40.06 -17.59 -29.99
N ILE A 5 40.88 -17.08 -30.91
CA ILE A 5 40.58 -15.89 -31.72
C ILE A 5 39.46 -16.17 -32.76
N PRO A 6 39.48 -17.26 -33.54
CA PRO A 6 38.40 -17.59 -34.47
C PRO A 6 37.06 -17.82 -33.76
N ASP A 7 37.08 -18.48 -32.60
CA ASP A 7 35.88 -18.77 -31.82
C ASP A 7 35.23 -17.49 -31.25
N ILE A 8 36.04 -16.52 -30.85
CA ILE A 8 35.56 -15.20 -30.41
C ILE A 8 34.97 -14.42 -31.59
N VAL A 9 35.61 -14.45 -32.76
CA VAL A 9 35.15 -13.72 -33.96
C VAL A 9 33.85 -14.32 -34.51
N ASP A 10 33.76 -15.64 -34.62
CA ASP A 10 32.55 -16.35 -35.08
C ASP A 10 31.39 -16.14 -34.10
N THR A 11 31.66 -16.23 -32.80
CA THR A 11 30.66 -15.96 -31.76
C THR A 11 30.19 -14.50 -31.81
N ALA A 12 31.09 -13.54 -32.02
CA ALA A 12 30.75 -12.12 -32.14
C ALA A 12 29.93 -11.81 -33.39
N LEU A 13 30.24 -12.45 -34.52
CA LEU A 13 29.50 -12.27 -35.77
C LEU A 13 28.08 -12.82 -35.66
N ILE A 14 27.93 -14.04 -35.11
CA ILE A 14 26.63 -14.65 -34.83
C ILE A 14 25.82 -13.79 -33.86
N SER A 15 26.47 -13.29 -32.79
CA SER A 15 25.88 -12.39 -31.80
C SER A 15 25.36 -11.08 -32.43
N GLY A 16 26.12 -10.49 -33.35
CA GLY A 16 25.72 -9.30 -34.10
C GLY A 16 24.50 -9.53 -34.99
N VAL A 17 24.46 -10.66 -35.70
CA VAL A 17 23.32 -11.04 -36.56
C VAL A 17 22.05 -11.22 -35.72
N ILE A 18 22.13 -11.95 -34.60
CA ILE A 18 20.96 -12.19 -33.73
C ILE A 18 20.45 -10.89 -33.12
N SER A 19 21.35 -10.01 -32.70
CA SER A 19 20.99 -8.68 -32.18
C SER A 19 20.22 -7.87 -33.21
N LEU A 20 20.67 -7.89 -34.47
CA LEU A 20 20.00 -7.20 -35.56
C LEU A 20 18.61 -7.78 -35.82
N PHE A 21 18.46 -9.10 -35.85
CA PHE A 21 17.15 -9.76 -36.02
C PHE A 21 16.20 -9.46 -34.87
N LEU A 22 16.67 -9.53 -33.62
CA LEU A 22 15.87 -9.26 -32.43
C LEU A 22 15.40 -7.79 -32.39
N ILE A 23 16.30 -6.85 -32.65
CA ILE A 23 15.94 -5.42 -32.66
C ILE A 23 15.01 -5.12 -33.84
N ALA A 24 15.28 -5.67 -35.03
CA ALA A 24 14.42 -5.50 -36.19
C ALA A 24 13.01 -6.05 -35.95
N ASP A 25 12.88 -7.25 -35.37
CA ASP A 25 11.58 -7.84 -35.04
C ASP A 25 10.80 -6.97 -34.06
N ILE A 26 11.44 -6.49 -32.98
CA ILE A 26 10.83 -5.57 -32.02
C ILE A 26 10.34 -4.29 -32.71
N LEU A 27 11.18 -3.68 -33.56
CA LEU A 27 10.84 -2.42 -34.24
C LEU A 27 9.72 -2.62 -35.28
N ILE A 28 9.77 -3.70 -36.07
CA ILE A 28 8.76 -4.03 -37.08
C ILE A 28 7.43 -4.32 -36.39
N LYS A 29 7.41 -5.16 -35.35
CA LYS A 29 6.19 -5.44 -34.59
C LYS A 29 5.61 -4.19 -33.95
N ASN A 30 6.46 -3.35 -33.37
CA ASN A 30 6.02 -2.06 -32.82
C ASN A 30 5.41 -1.16 -33.89
N TYR A 31 6.03 -1.06 -35.07
CA TYR A 31 5.50 -0.29 -36.21
C TYR A 31 4.17 -0.86 -36.71
N MET A 32 4.06 -2.19 -36.79
CA MET A 32 2.86 -2.91 -37.25
C MET A 32 1.78 -3.05 -36.17
N LYS A 33 2.03 -2.57 -34.94
CA LYS A 33 1.14 -2.70 -33.77
C LYS A 33 0.81 -4.16 -33.41
N ILE A 34 1.77 -5.06 -33.61
CA ILE A 34 1.68 -6.49 -33.25
C ILE A 34 2.19 -6.67 -31.80
N ASN A 35 1.65 -7.68 -31.10
CA ASN A 35 2.07 -8.01 -29.74
C ASN A 35 3.58 -8.28 -29.66
N LEU A 36 4.27 -7.51 -28.82
CA LEU A 36 5.72 -7.64 -28.62
C LEU A 36 6.08 -8.88 -27.81
N ARG A 37 5.16 -9.47 -27.02
CA ARG A 37 5.47 -10.63 -26.15
C ARG A 37 5.90 -11.89 -26.92
N ASP A 38 5.51 -11.99 -28.19
CA ASP A 38 5.77 -13.18 -29.01
C ASP A 38 7.14 -13.14 -29.71
N VAL A 39 7.96 -12.09 -29.50
CA VAL A 39 9.31 -11.96 -30.09
C VAL A 39 10.20 -13.19 -29.83
N GLY A 40 10.14 -13.77 -28.64
CA GLY A 40 10.87 -15.01 -28.33
C GLY A 40 10.44 -16.20 -29.20
N ALA A 41 9.13 -16.30 -29.48
CA ALA A 41 8.59 -17.33 -30.36
C ALA A 41 8.96 -17.09 -31.83
N ASP A 42 8.98 -15.83 -32.29
CA ASP A 42 9.38 -15.47 -33.65
C ASP A 42 10.86 -15.82 -33.93
N LEU A 43 11.74 -15.62 -32.95
CA LEU A 43 13.12 -16.05 -33.06
C LEU A 43 13.26 -17.58 -33.08
N ALA A 44 12.49 -18.27 -32.24
CA ALA A 44 12.50 -19.73 -32.17
C ALA A 44 11.96 -20.39 -33.45
N ILE A 45 10.91 -19.83 -34.08
CA ILE A 45 10.43 -20.35 -35.39
C ILE A 45 11.46 -20.08 -36.49
N GLY A 46 12.17 -18.96 -36.45
CA GLY A 46 13.29 -18.69 -37.36
C GLY A 46 14.37 -19.77 -37.27
N ALA A 47 14.67 -20.25 -36.07
CA ALA A 47 15.60 -21.35 -35.86
C ALA A 47 15.13 -22.68 -36.48
N VAL A 48 13.83 -22.99 -36.36
CA VAL A 48 13.20 -24.17 -36.99
C VAL A 48 13.30 -24.07 -38.51
N VAL A 49 13.01 -22.91 -39.10
CA VAL A 49 13.10 -22.69 -40.55
C VAL A 49 14.52 -22.87 -41.07
N ILE A 50 15.54 -22.35 -40.37
CA ILE A 50 16.95 -22.57 -40.72
C ILE A 50 17.29 -24.06 -40.75
N GLN A 51 16.84 -24.82 -39.74
CA GLN A 51 17.09 -26.27 -39.70
C GLN A 51 16.36 -27.03 -40.80
N LEU A 52 15.13 -26.67 -41.13
CA LEU A 52 14.41 -27.27 -42.26
C LEU A 52 15.09 -26.97 -43.60
N GLY A 53 15.62 -25.76 -43.77
CA GLY A 53 16.44 -25.39 -44.92
C GLY A 53 17.72 -26.23 -45.01
N TYR A 54 18.40 -26.44 -43.89
CA TYR A 54 19.61 -27.26 -43.84
C TYR A 54 19.33 -28.75 -44.12
N ILE A 55 18.25 -29.30 -43.55
CA ILE A 55 17.77 -30.65 -43.86
C ILE A 55 17.48 -30.79 -45.36
N SER A 56 16.90 -29.77 -46.00
CA SER A 56 16.63 -29.77 -47.43
C SER A 56 17.92 -29.82 -48.26
N ILE A 57 18.95 -29.05 -47.85
CA ILE A 57 20.28 -29.08 -48.50
C ILE A 57 20.95 -30.46 -48.34
N ILE A 58 20.86 -31.06 -47.15
CA ILE A 58 21.39 -32.40 -46.85
C ILE A 58 20.69 -33.46 -47.72
N LEU A 59 19.37 -33.37 -47.88
CA LEU A 59 18.58 -34.26 -48.72
C LEU A 59 18.97 -34.16 -50.20
N VAL A 60 19.15 -32.94 -50.71
CA VAL A 60 19.60 -32.70 -52.09
C VAL A 60 21.01 -33.27 -52.31
N ASN A 61 21.91 -33.10 -51.34
CA ASN A 61 23.29 -33.56 -51.42
C ASN A 61 23.49 -35.03 -50.98
N GLN A 62 22.41 -35.77 -50.66
CA GLN A 62 22.41 -37.18 -50.24
C GLN A 62 23.31 -37.50 -49.03
N GLN A 63 23.48 -36.56 -48.09
CA GLN A 63 24.35 -36.73 -46.91
C GLN A 63 23.61 -37.38 -45.72
N MET A 64 23.23 -38.65 -45.88
CA MET A 64 22.33 -39.36 -44.95
C MET A 64 22.91 -39.58 -43.54
N ASP A 65 24.24 -39.54 -43.38
CA ASP A 65 24.91 -39.74 -42.09
C ASP A 65 24.62 -38.63 -41.06
N ILE A 66 24.33 -37.41 -41.53
CA ILE A 66 24.07 -36.24 -40.68
C ILE A 66 22.58 -35.89 -40.65
N PHE A 67 21.77 -36.48 -41.55
CA PHE A 67 20.34 -36.22 -41.69
C PHE A 67 19.56 -36.47 -40.38
N ARG A 68 19.79 -37.61 -39.73
CA ARG A 68 19.04 -38.01 -38.52
C ARG A 68 19.25 -37.04 -37.36
N ASN A 69 20.48 -36.55 -37.17
CA ASN A 69 20.81 -35.61 -36.09
C ASN A 69 20.12 -34.26 -36.31
N ASN A 70 20.05 -33.79 -37.56
CA ASN A 70 19.37 -32.54 -37.91
C ASN A 70 17.84 -32.62 -37.75
N VAL A 71 17.24 -33.76 -38.07
CA VAL A 71 15.81 -33.99 -37.83
C VAL A 71 15.48 -33.93 -36.33
N ILE A 72 16.31 -34.56 -35.49
CA ILE A 72 16.15 -34.49 -34.03
C ILE A 72 16.29 -33.04 -33.54
N LEU A 73 17.27 -32.31 -34.05
CA LEU A 73 17.50 -30.90 -33.69
C LEU A 73 16.30 -30.01 -34.07
N ALA A 74 15.72 -30.21 -35.26
CA ALA A 74 14.53 -29.49 -35.71
C ALA A 74 13.31 -29.77 -34.82
N VAL A 75 13.10 -31.02 -34.40
CA VAL A 75 12.04 -31.38 -33.44
C VAL A 75 12.27 -30.71 -32.09
N CYS A 76 13.50 -30.72 -31.57
CA CYS A 76 13.85 -30.05 -30.32
C CYS A 76 13.58 -28.53 -30.40
N PHE A 77 13.93 -27.88 -31.50
CA PHE A 77 13.65 -26.46 -31.70
C PHE A 77 12.15 -26.18 -31.83
N GLY A 78 11.39 -27.08 -32.46
CA GLY A 78 9.93 -27.00 -32.51
C GLY A 78 9.27 -27.09 -31.13
N LEU A 79 9.77 -27.97 -30.26
CA LEU A 79 9.29 -28.06 -28.87
C LEU A 79 9.61 -26.80 -28.07
N LEU A 80 10.79 -26.22 -28.27
CA LEU A 80 11.18 -24.99 -27.60
C LEU A 80 10.44 -23.76 -28.13
N TRP A 81 10.10 -23.73 -29.42
CA TRP A 81 9.18 -22.73 -29.98
C TRP A 81 7.79 -22.81 -29.32
N ALA A 82 7.25 -24.01 -29.16
CA ALA A 82 5.99 -24.21 -28.42
C ALA A 82 6.11 -23.76 -26.95
N ALA A 83 7.25 -23.99 -26.31
CA ALA A 83 7.53 -23.48 -24.97
C ALA A 83 7.59 -21.94 -24.92
N CYS A 84 8.18 -21.26 -25.91
CA CYS A 84 8.17 -19.81 -26.01
C CYS A 84 6.74 -19.24 -26.14
N LEU A 85 5.88 -19.86 -26.96
CA LEU A 85 4.46 -19.48 -27.06
C LEU A 85 3.72 -19.68 -25.73
N TRP A 86 3.97 -20.83 -25.07
CA TRP A 86 3.37 -21.10 -23.77
C TRP A 86 3.82 -20.09 -22.71
N LEU A 87 5.10 -19.72 -22.69
CA LEU A 87 5.63 -18.70 -21.77
C LEU A 87 5.03 -17.32 -22.04
N ALA A 88 4.94 -16.90 -23.31
CA ALA A 88 4.30 -15.63 -23.68
C ALA A 88 2.82 -15.58 -23.28
N SER A 89 2.12 -16.73 -23.29
CA SER A 89 0.72 -16.83 -22.86
C SER A 89 0.50 -16.55 -21.36
N LYS A 90 1.55 -16.65 -20.53
CA LYS A 90 1.46 -16.40 -19.08
C LYS A 90 1.42 -14.92 -18.70
N ARG A 91 1.71 -14.01 -19.65
CA ARG A 91 1.60 -12.55 -19.47
C ARG A 91 2.38 -12.00 -18.26
N ASP A 92 3.51 -12.62 -17.91
CA ASP A 92 4.42 -12.18 -16.85
C ASP A 92 5.74 -11.67 -17.46
N ALA A 93 6.30 -10.60 -16.89
CA ALA A 93 7.54 -9.97 -17.36
C ALA A 93 8.73 -10.94 -17.36
N LEU A 94 8.81 -11.80 -16.34
CA LEU A 94 9.86 -12.82 -16.27
C LEU A 94 9.66 -13.91 -17.32
N THR A 95 8.41 -14.33 -17.59
CA THR A 95 8.15 -15.34 -18.63
C THR A 95 8.41 -14.77 -20.02
N ASP A 96 8.13 -13.50 -20.25
CA ASP A 96 8.47 -12.78 -21.48
C ASP A 96 10.00 -12.75 -21.66
N MET A 97 10.76 -12.36 -20.61
CA MET A 97 12.22 -12.34 -20.63
C MET A 97 12.82 -13.73 -20.87
N PHE A 98 12.32 -14.77 -20.19
CA PHE A 98 12.74 -16.16 -20.41
C PHE A 98 12.43 -16.64 -21.83
N SER A 99 11.25 -16.30 -22.36
CA SER A 99 10.88 -16.59 -23.75
C SER A 99 11.88 -15.98 -24.73
N TYR A 100 12.30 -14.73 -24.48
CA TYR A 100 13.29 -14.05 -25.31
C TYR A 100 14.67 -14.69 -25.20
N THR A 101 15.10 -15.09 -23.99
CA THR A 101 16.37 -15.80 -23.79
C THR A 101 16.39 -17.13 -24.53
N ILE A 102 15.31 -17.90 -24.45
CA ILE A 102 15.18 -19.19 -25.13
C ILE A 102 15.20 -18.98 -26.65
N GLY A 103 14.40 -18.03 -27.16
CA GLY A 103 14.33 -17.71 -28.58
C GLY A 103 15.68 -17.24 -29.17
N THR A 104 16.36 -16.31 -28.50
CA THR A 104 17.68 -15.81 -28.95
C THR A 104 18.73 -16.90 -28.92
N PHE A 105 18.77 -17.71 -27.85
CA PHE A 105 19.73 -18.80 -27.71
C PHE A 105 19.55 -19.88 -28.78
N ILE A 106 18.31 -20.29 -29.07
CA ILE A 106 18.04 -21.35 -30.05
C ILE A 106 18.33 -20.87 -31.47
N LEU A 107 17.99 -19.62 -31.79
CA LEU A 107 18.38 -19.03 -33.07
C LEU A 107 19.90 -19.00 -33.22
N ALA A 108 20.62 -18.63 -32.16
CA ALA A 108 22.08 -18.65 -32.13
C ALA A 108 22.65 -20.05 -32.36
N ALA A 109 22.13 -21.03 -31.63
CA ALA A 109 22.54 -22.42 -31.73
C ALA A 109 22.26 -22.97 -33.14
N SER A 110 21.14 -22.59 -33.76
CA SER A 110 20.78 -22.98 -35.12
C SER A 110 21.75 -22.43 -36.17
N ILE A 111 22.11 -21.14 -36.09
CA ILE A 111 23.08 -20.50 -36.99
C ILE A 111 24.48 -21.10 -36.80
N MET A 112 24.92 -21.30 -35.56
CA MET A 112 26.21 -21.92 -35.24
C MET A 112 26.31 -23.36 -35.76
N HIS A 113 25.22 -24.13 -35.62
CA HIS A 113 25.14 -25.48 -36.17
C HIS A 113 25.22 -25.47 -37.71
N PHE A 114 24.49 -24.57 -38.36
CA PHE A 114 24.50 -24.42 -39.82
C PHE A 114 25.89 -24.04 -40.36
N LEU A 115 26.62 -23.16 -39.66
CA LEU A 115 27.96 -22.72 -40.05
C LEU A 115 29.07 -23.71 -39.69
N GLY A 116 28.76 -24.81 -38.98
CA GLY A 116 29.75 -25.82 -38.57
C GLY A 116 30.72 -25.35 -37.48
N THR A 117 30.40 -24.26 -36.78
CA THR A 117 31.25 -23.62 -35.75
C THR A 117 30.93 -24.10 -34.33
N PHE A 118 30.29 -25.27 -34.20
CA PHE A 118 29.79 -25.79 -32.92
C PHE A 118 30.93 -26.20 -31.97
N LYS A 119 31.21 -25.34 -30.98
CA LYS A 119 32.21 -25.60 -29.93
C LYS A 119 31.64 -25.30 -28.52
N PRO A 120 32.00 -26.09 -27.49
CA PRO A 120 31.46 -25.93 -26.14
C PRO A 120 31.67 -24.54 -25.53
N MET A 121 32.84 -23.94 -25.72
CA MET A 121 33.15 -22.59 -25.21
C MET A 121 32.33 -21.50 -25.90
N GLY A 122 32.13 -21.61 -27.22
CA GLY A 122 31.27 -20.71 -28.00
C GLY A 122 29.80 -20.79 -27.55
N MET A 123 29.30 -21.98 -27.23
CA MET A 123 27.94 -22.18 -26.72
C MET A 123 27.71 -21.53 -25.34
N ILE A 124 28.70 -21.61 -24.43
CA ILE A 124 28.62 -20.95 -23.12
C ILE A 124 28.60 -19.42 -23.30
N MET A 125 29.47 -18.88 -24.16
CA MET A 125 29.52 -17.45 -24.45
C MET A 125 28.22 -16.94 -25.10
N LEU A 126 27.65 -17.71 -26.03
CA LEU A 126 26.36 -17.41 -26.65
C LEU A 126 25.20 -17.46 -25.66
N PHE A 127 25.21 -18.39 -24.71
CA PHE A 127 24.18 -18.45 -23.68
C PHE A 127 24.21 -17.20 -22.79
N VAL A 128 25.40 -16.80 -22.31
CA VAL A 128 25.58 -15.57 -21.53
C VAL A 128 25.18 -14.33 -22.34
N TYR A 129 25.57 -14.27 -23.61
CA TYR A 129 25.20 -13.18 -24.50
C TYR A 129 23.69 -13.11 -24.76
N SER A 130 23.05 -14.25 -25.01
CA SER A 130 21.59 -14.36 -25.21
C SER A 130 20.83 -13.87 -23.98
N LEU A 131 21.34 -14.14 -22.78
CA LEU A 131 20.78 -13.64 -21.53
C LEU A 131 20.90 -12.11 -21.46
N ILE A 132 22.09 -11.54 -21.68
CA ILE A 132 22.29 -10.07 -21.69
C ILE A 132 21.40 -9.39 -22.73
N LEU A 133 21.39 -9.93 -23.95
CA LEU A 133 20.62 -9.40 -25.08
C LEU A 133 19.11 -9.49 -24.82
N SER A 134 18.64 -10.58 -24.21
CA SER A 134 17.23 -10.75 -23.84
C SER A 134 16.76 -9.73 -22.80
N VAL A 135 17.61 -9.36 -21.83
CA VAL A 135 17.31 -8.30 -20.85
C VAL A 135 17.19 -6.95 -21.56
N LEU A 136 18.15 -6.61 -22.42
CA LEU A 136 18.13 -5.34 -23.18
C LEU A 136 16.91 -5.25 -24.11
N ALA A 137 16.59 -6.34 -24.80
CA ALA A 137 15.44 -6.44 -25.69
C ALA A 137 14.11 -6.39 -24.95
N PHE A 138 14.02 -7.04 -23.79
CA PHE A 138 12.86 -6.91 -22.90
C PHE A 138 12.66 -5.46 -22.46
N LEU A 139 13.73 -4.78 -22.00
CA LEU A 139 13.66 -3.37 -21.60
C LEU A 139 13.22 -2.46 -22.76
N LEU A 140 13.74 -2.70 -23.97
CA LEU A 140 13.34 -1.95 -25.16
C LEU A 140 11.87 -2.21 -25.54
N ALA A 141 11.45 -3.48 -25.56
CA ALA A 141 10.07 -3.86 -25.87
C ALA A 141 9.08 -3.32 -24.83
N ASP A 142 9.43 -3.36 -23.54
CA ASP A 142 8.62 -2.80 -22.46
C ASP A 142 8.54 -1.27 -22.55
N TYR A 143 9.64 -0.59 -22.86
CA TYR A 143 9.66 0.85 -23.12
C TYR A 143 8.75 1.24 -24.30
N LEU A 144 8.87 0.54 -25.43
CA LEU A 144 8.05 0.80 -26.62
C LEU A 144 6.57 0.52 -26.35
N ARG A 145 6.25 -0.60 -25.68
CA ARG A 145 4.87 -0.92 -25.26
C ARG A 145 4.30 0.18 -24.37
N THR A 146 5.10 0.68 -23.42
CA THR A 146 4.71 1.78 -22.54
C THR A 146 4.40 3.05 -23.31
N GLU A 147 5.27 3.45 -24.23
CA GLU A 147 5.06 4.64 -25.05
C GLU A 147 3.83 4.50 -25.97
N VAL A 148 3.58 3.33 -26.57
CA VAL A 148 2.38 3.10 -27.38
C VAL A 148 1.10 3.25 -26.56
N VAL A 149 1.02 2.59 -25.40
CA VAL A 149 -0.16 2.67 -24.53
C VAL A 149 -0.36 4.10 -24.02
N LYS A 150 0.71 4.75 -23.58
CA LYS A 150 0.67 6.14 -23.12
C LYS A 150 0.20 7.09 -24.23
N LYS A 151 0.73 6.94 -25.45
CA LYS A 151 0.32 7.73 -26.61
C LYS A 151 -1.16 7.53 -26.94
N ASN A 152 -1.68 6.30 -26.87
CA ASN A 152 -3.12 6.05 -27.08
C ASN A 152 -3.98 6.82 -26.06
N PHE A 153 -3.61 6.82 -24.77
CA PHE A 153 -4.33 7.59 -23.77
C PHE A 153 -4.13 9.11 -23.93
N GLU A 154 -2.96 9.56 -24.37
CA GLU A 154 -2.72 10.96 -24.71
C GLU A 154 -3.59 11.40 -25.89
N GLU A 155 -3.71 10.60 -26.95
CA GLU A 155 -4.61 10.87 -28.08
C GLU A 155 -6.08 11.00 -27.62
N LEU A 156 -6.54 10.12 -26.72
CA LEU A 156 -7.89 10.20 -26.16
C LEU A 156 -8.14 11.42 -25.26
N THR A 157 -7.09 12.03 -24.72
CA THR A 157 -7.19 13.14 -23.75
C THR A 157 -6.73 14.48 -24.29
N ARG A 158 -6.01 14.51 -25.41
CA ARG A 158 -5.40 15.72 -25.99
C ARG A 158 -6.43 16.77 -26.37
N ASP A 159 -7.54 16.33 -26.94
CA ASP A 159 -8.58 17.21 -27.48
C ASP A 159 -9.65 17.58 -26.42
N LEU A 160 -9.51 17.08 -25.19
CA LEU A 160 -10.42 17.41 -24.10
C LEU A 160 -10.20 18.84 -23.62
N GLN A 161 -11.05 19.75 -24.09
CA GLN A 161 -11.13 21.11 -23.58
C GLN A 161 -12.06 21.19 -22.37
N ILE A 162 -11.66 21.93 -21.34
CA ILE A 162 -12.42 22.10 -20.09
C ILE A 162 -13.81 22.67 -20.34
N TYR A 163 -13.96 23.60 -21.30
CA TYR A 163 -15.25 24.16 -21.65
C TYR A 163 -16.19 23.08 -22.20
N ASP A 164 -15.75 22.33 -23.20
CA ASP A 164 -16.55 21.28 -23.86
C ASP A 164 -16.91 20.16 -22.89
N MET A 165 -15.98 19.80 -22.00
CA MET A 165 -16.25 18.82 -20.95
C MET A 165 -17.34 19.29 -20.00
N ASN A 166 -17.25 20.52 -19.50
CA ASN A 166 -18.27 21.07 -18.59
C ASN A 166 -19.63 21.20 -19.27
N GLU A 167 -19.67 21.69 -20.50
CA GLU A 167 -20.90 21.78 -21.26
C GLU A 167 -21.51 20.39 -21.45
N SER A 168 -20.65 19.40 -21.68
CA SER A 168 -21.11 18.05 -21.88
C SER A 168 -21.72 17.44 -20.62
N TYR A 169 -21.04 17.58 -19.48
CA TYR A 169 -21.56 17.12 -18.19
C TYR A 169 -22.79 17.91 -17.74
N ARG A 170 -22.91 19.20 -18.08
CA ARG A 170 -24.10 20.01 -17.79
C ARG A 170 -25.32 19.48 -18.53
N LYS A 171 -25.16 19.11 -19.80
CA LYS A 171 -26.24 18.46 -20.58
C LYS A 171 -26.63 17.12 -19.97
N LEU A 172 -25.65 16.31 -19.55
CA LEU A 172 -25.89 15.03 -18.88
C LEU A 172 -26.65 15.18 -17.56
N GLU A 173 -26.29 16.13 -16.70
CA GLU A 173 -27.04 16.39 -15.45
C GLU A 173 -28.47 16.88 -15.70
N ALA A 174 -28.70 17.58 -16.80
CA ALA A 174 -30.03 18.01 -17.21
C ALA A 174 -30.86 16.90 -17.88
N GLY A 175 -30.36 15.65 -17.91
CA GLY A 175 -31.02 14.51 -18.53
C GLY A 175 -31.08 14.57 -20.06
N LYS A 176 -30.26 15.42 -20.70
CA LYS A 176 -30.17 15.51 -22.16
C LYS A 176 -29.20 14.46 -22.68
N GLU A 177 -29.52 13.88 -23.83
CA GLU A 177 -28.61 12.98 -24.53
C GLU A 177 -27.32 13.72 -24.90
N ASN A 178 -26.21 13.23 -24.38
CA ASN A 178 -24.88 13.68 -24.74
C ASN A 178 -23.84 12.61 -24.41
N ILE A 179 -22.63 12.76 -24.93
CA ILE A 179 -21.53 11.82 -24.68
C ILE A 179 -20.74 12.29 -23.46
N ASP A 180 -20.47 11.36 -22.53
CA ASP A 180 -19.50 11.61 -21.47
C ASP A 180 -18.09 11.67 -22.10
N PRO A 181 -17.40 12.82 -22.00
CA PRO A 181 -16.13 13.04 -22.68
C PRO A 181 -15.00 12.14 -22.17
N LEU A 182 -15.11 11.59 -20.95
CA LEU A 182 -14.12 10.66 -20.40
C LEU A 182 -14.45 9.20 -20.66
N GLN A 183 -15.67 8.89 -21.12
CA GLN A 183 -16.10 7.52 -21.37
C GLN A 183 -15.13 6.71 -22.23
N PRO A 184 -14.51 7.24 -23.31
CA PRO A 184 -13.55 6.47 -24.11
C PRO A 184 -12.30 6.03 -23.33
N VAL A 185 -11.78 6.90 -22.46
CA VAL A 185 -10.65 6.58 -21.57
C VAL A 185 -11.07 5.50 -20.58
N ILE A 186 -12.24 5.66 -19.97
CA ILE A 186 -12.77 4.73 -18.97
C ILE A 186 -13.07 3.37 -19.60
N ASP A 187 -13.68 3.31 -20.78
CA ASP A 187 -13.99 2.05 -21.47
C ASP A 187 -12.73 1.31 -21.90
N THR A 188 -11.68 2.02 -22.32
CA THR A 188 -10.37 1.41 -22.60
C THR A 188 -9.80 0.75 -21.33
N ILE A 189 -9.86 1.44 -20.19
CA ILE A 189 -9.43 0.88 -18.90
C ILE A 189 -10.30 -0.32 -18.51
N ARG A 190 -11.62 -0.21 -18.60
CA ARG A 190 -12.57 -1.29 -18.26
C ARG A 190 -12.35 -2.53 -19.13
N GLY A 191 -12.12 -2.33 -20.43
CA GLY A 191 -11.77 -3.39 -21.37
C GLY A 191 -10.47 -4.08 -20.98
N ALA A 192 -9.43 -3.31 -20.63
CA ALA A 192 -8.15 -3.85 -20.17
C ALA A 192 -8.30 -4.66 -18.86
N VAL A 193 -9.09 -4.17 -17.89
CA VAL A 193 -9.36 -4.88 -16.63
C VAL A 193 -10.06 -6.21 -16.88
N ARG A 194 -11.07 -6.25 -17.76
CA ARG A 194 -11.81 -7.48 -18.10
C ARG A 194 -11.01 -8.48 -18.93
N ASN A 195 -10.00 -8.00 -19.64
CA ASN A 195 -9.15 -8.82 -20.49
C ASN A 195 -7.86 -9.27 -19.78
N ASP A 196 -7.74 -9.09 -18.46
CA ASP A 196 -6.51 -9.36 -17.69
C ASP A 196 -5.26 -8.67 -18.26
N ASP A 197 -5.42 -7.44 -18.73
CA ASP A 197 -4.34 -6.55 -19.16
C ASP A 197 -4.06 -5.47 -18.09
N ASP A 198 -3.47 -5.90 -16.98
CA ASP A 198 -3.06 -5.06 -15.86
C ASP A 198 -2.25 -3.84 -16.32
N PHE A 199 -1.36 -4.03 -17.30
CA PHE A 199 -0.43 -3.00 -17.74
C PHE A 199 -1.19 -1.81 -18.34
N THR A 200 -2.04 -2.08 -19.34
CA THR A 200 -2.85 -1.05 -19.99
C THR A 200 -3.80 -0.39 -19.00
N ALA A 201 -4.43 -1.19 -18.12
CA ALA A 201 -5.32 -0.66 -17.09
C ALA A 201 -4.58 0.28 -16.12
N ILE A 202 -3.41 -0.10 -15.60
CA ILE A 202 -2.61 0.70 -14.68
C ILE A 202 -2.12 1.99 -15.36
N VAL A 203 -1.62 1.91 -16.59
CA VAL A 203 -1.18 3.10 -17.34
C VAL A 203 -2.36 4.05 -17.56
N GLY A 204 -3.53 3.52 -17.92
CA GLY A 204 -4.75 4.31 -18.09
C GLY A 204 -5.24 4.96 -16.81
N VAL A 205 -5.28 4.25 -15.68
CA VAL A 205 -5.67 4.85 -14.39
C VAL A 205 -4.73 6.01 -14.01
N LYS A 206 -3.42 5.89 -14.30
CA LYS A 206 -2.43 6.96 -14.04
C LYS A 206 -2.62 8.22 -14.88
N THR A 207 -3.38 8.18 -15.98
CA THR A 207 -3.65 9.39 -16.76
C THR A 207 -4.77 10.23 -16.14
N ILE A 208 -5.67 9.62 -15.36
CA ILE A 208 -6.82 10.31 -14.75
C ILE A 208 -6.36 11.42 -13.78
N PRO A 209 -5.44 11.19 -12.83
CA PRO A 209 -4.94 12.27 -11.97
C PRO A 209 -4.26 13.40 -12.73
N LYS A 210 -3.52 13.09 -13.80
CA LYS A 210 -2.87 14.12 -14.64
C LYS A 210 -3.90 15.02 -15.30
N LEU A 211 -5.00 14.44 -15.80
CA LEU A 211 -6.11 15.20 -16.35
C LEU A 211 -6.77 16.06 -15.27
N ALA A 212 -7.04 15.48 -14.09
CA ALA A 212 -7.61 16.22 -12.96
C ALA A 212 -6.72 17.42 -12.57
N SER A 213 -5.39 17.24 -12.52
CA SER A 213 -4.44 18.31 -12.25
C SER A 213 -4.52 19.45 -13.27
N LYS A 214 -4.61 19.11 -14.56
CA LYS A 214 -4.82 20.07 -15.65
C LYS A 214 -6.15 20.84 -15.49
N VAL A 215 -7.22 20.15 -15.08
CA VAL A 215 -8.52 20.79 -14.80
C VAL A 215 -8.44 21.70 -13.58
N LEU A 216 -7.78 21.27 -12.51
CA LEU A 216 -7.66 22.04 -11.26
C LEU A 216 -6.86 23.35 -11.44
N SER A 217 -5.83 23.32 -12.28
CA SER A 217 -4.99 24.47 -12.66
C SER A 217 -5.63 25.42 -13.66
N SER A 218 -6.74 25.04 -14.30
CA SER A 218 -7.43 25.87 -15.28
C SER A 218 -8.39 26.88 -14.67
N SER A 219 -8.66 27.96 -15.40
CA SER A 219 -9.71 28.93 -15.08
C SER A 219 -11.08 28.44 -15.58
N GLY A 220 -12.12 28.56 -14.75
CA GLY A 220 -13.50 28.21 -15.11
C GLY A 220 -14.22 27.34 -14.08
N LYS A 221 -15.48 26.98 -14.38
CA LYS A 221 -16.24 26.02 -13.56
C LYS A 221 -15.59 24.65 -13.71
N LYS A 222 -15.33 23.95 -12.61
CA LYS A 222 -14.65 22.63 -12.61
C LYS A 222 -15.43 21.54 -11.88
N ASN A 223 -16.59 21.90 -11.32
CA ASN A 223 -17.35 21.05 -10.41
C ASN A 223 -17.85 19.77 -11.04
N LEU A 224 -18.36 19.87 -12.27
CA LEU A 224 -18.90 18.71 -12.96
C LEU A 224 -17.79 17.76 -13.38
N ILE A 225 -16.68 18.29 -13.91
CA ILE A 225 -15.56 17.45 -14.37
C ILE A 225 -14.99 16.62 -13.22
N ILE A 226 -14.67 17.26 -12.07
CA ILE A 226 -14.10 16.54 -10.93
C ILE A 226 -15.10 15.55 -10.33
N LYS A 227 -16.40 15.90 -10.26
CA LYS A 227 -17.46 15.00 -9.82
C LYS A 227 -17.52 13.73 -10.67
N TYR A 228 -17.52 13.86 -12.00
CA TYR A 228 -17.56 12.72 -12.91
C TYR A 228 -16.28 11.90 -12.88
N ILE A 229 -15.10 12.54 -12.75
CA ILE A 229 -13.83 11.82 -12.53
C ILE A 229 -13.92 10.92 -11.28
N ASN A 230 -14.42 11.45 -10.17
CA ASN A 230 -14.60 10.68 -8.93
C ASN A 230 -15.63 9.54 -9.08
N ILE A 231 -16.70 9.75 -9.85
CA ILE A 231 -17.68 8.70 -10.18
C ILE A 231 -17.03 7.59 -10.99
N HIS A 232 -16.26 7.92 -12.02
CA HIS A 232 -15.57 6.96 -12.87
C HIS A 232 -14.53 6.16 -12.11
N LEU A 233 -13.70 6.81 -11.28
CA LEU A 233 -12.75 6.10 -10.41
C LEU A 233 -13.48 5.16 -9.44
N TYR A 234 -14.64 5.55 -8.92
CA TYR A 234 -15.43 4.69 -8.03
C TYR A 234 -15.96 3.44 -8.77
N GLN A 235 -16.45 3.62 -10.00
CA GLN A 235 -16.88 2.51 -10.86
C GLN A 235 -15.72 1.58 -11.23
N LEU A 236 -14.54 2.15 -11.54
CA LEU A 236 -13.33 1.38 -11.80
C LEU A 236 -12.87 0.60 -10.56
N ALA A 237 -12.97 1.17 -9.36
CA ALA A 237 -12.66 0.47 -8.12
C ALA A 237 -13.61 -0.73 -7.91
N ILE A 238 -14.91 -0.55 -8.18
CA ILE A 238 -15.89 -1.64 -8.10
C ILE A 238 -15.55 -2.74 -9.12
N LEU A 239 -15.26 -2.38 -10.37
CA LEU A 239 -14.92 -3.33 -11.42
C LEU A 239 -13.64 -4.09 -11.10
N ALA A 240 -12.55 -3.38 -10.77
CA ALA A 240 -11.28 -4.00 -10.41
C ALA A 240 -11.44 -4.97 -9.23
N ARG A 241 -12.31 -4.64 -8.26
CA ARG A 241 -12.66 -5.55 -7.18
C ARG A 241 -13.46 -6.76 -7.65
N GLN A 242 -14.46 -6.59 -8.51
CA GLN A 242 -15.27 -7.69 -9.06
C GLN A 242 -14.42 -8.69 -9.83
N GLU A 243 -13.49 -8.18 -10.65
CA GLU A 243 -12.52 -8.98 -11.40
C GLU A 243 -11.33 -9.45 -10.54
N LYS A 244 -11.36 -9.19 -9.22
CA LYS A 244 -10.30 -9.53 -8.24
C LYS A 244 -8.91 -9.00 -8.64
N ASN A 245 -8.87 -7.94 -9.44
CA ASN A 245 -7.66 -7.29 -9.89
C ASN A 245 -7.14 -6.30 -8.83
N ARG A 246 -6.38 -6.82 -7.87
CA ARG A 246 -5.79 -6.07 -6.75
C ARG A 246 -4.90 -4.92 -7.22
N PHE A 247 -4.15 -5.09 -8.31
CA PHE A 247 -3.16 -4.11 -8.73
C PHE A 247 -3.80 -2.87 -9.35
N VAL A 248 -4.78 -3.07 -10.23
CA VAL A 248 -5.57 -1.97 -10.77
C VAL A 248 -6.32 -1.28 -9.63
N LEU A 249 -6.87 -2.05 -8.69
CA LEU A 249 -7.55 -1.49 -7.52
C LEU A 249 -6.64 -0.58 -6.69
N MET A 250 -5.42 -1.01 -6.41
CA MET A 250 -4.41 -0.20 -5.72
C MET A 250 -4.05 1.05 -6.52
N GLU A 251 -3.99 1.00 -7.84
CA GLU A 251 -3.74 2.19 -8.66
C GLU A 251 -4.93 3.17 -8.66
N VAL A 252 -6.17 2.66 -8.62
CA VAL A 252 -7.37 3.49 -8.49
C VAL A 252 -7.40 4.22 -7.15
N ILE A 253 -6.96 3.56 -6.06
CA ILE A 253 -6.82 4.20 -4.74
C ILE A 253 -5.78 5.33 -4.78
N ASP A 254 -4.64 5.11 -5.43
CA ASP A 254 -3.63 6.18 -5.60
C ASP A 254 -4.17 7.35 -6.43
N ALA A 255 -4.98 7.05 -7.44
CA ALA A 255 -5.62 8.09 -8.25
C ALA A 255 -6.57 8.93 -7.41
N PHE A 256 -7.41 8.31 -6.57
CA PHE A 256 -8.23 9.04 -5.60
C PHE A 256 -7.38 9.89 -4.64
N GLY A 257 -6.34 9.30 -4.04
CA GLY A 257 -5.43 9.98 -3.12
C GLY A 257 -4.79 11.22 -3.76
N SER A 258 -4.28 11.07 -4.98
CA SER A 258 -3.64 12.15 -5.73
C SER A 258 -4.61 13.29 -6.03
N ILE A 259 -5.80 12.98 -6.55
CA ILE A 259 -6.81 13.98 -6.89
C ILE A 259 -7.32 14.70 -5.65
N GLY A 260 -7.65 13.96 -4.58
CA GLY A 260 -8.11 14.55 -3.33
C GLY A 260 -7.04 15.44 -2.68
N LYS A 261 -5.77 15.02 -2.73
CA LYS A 261 -4.65 15.80 -2.20
C LYS A 261 -4.46 17.09 -2.99
N GLU A 262 -4.49 17.04 -4.31
CA GLU A 262 -4.41 18.22 -5.17
C GLU A 262 -5.60 19.17 -4.95
N CYS A 263 -6.82 18.65 -4.84
CA CYS A 263 -8.00 19.45 -4.50
C CYS A 263 -7.82 20.16 -3.16
N SER A 264 -7.29 19.45 -2.16
CA SER A 264 -7.03 19.99 -0.83
C SER A 264 -5.96 21.07 -0.87
N GLN A 265 -4.84 20.83 -1.57
CA GLN A 265 -3.78 21.82 -1.76
C GLN A 265 -4.25 23.07 -2.51
N ALA A 266 -5.22 22.93 -3.42
CA ALA A 266 -5.88 24.03 -4.11
C ALA A 266 -6.96 24.73 -3.26
N GLY A 267 -7.26 24.25 -2.04
CA GLY A 267 -8.27 24.82 -1.15
C GLY A 267 -9.71 24.54 -1.58
N ILE A 268 -9.95 23.44 -2.31
CA ILE A 268 -11.27 23.13 -2.89
C ILE A 268 -11.98 22.05 -2.07
N GLU A 269 -12.31 22.42 -0.83
CA GLU A 269 -13.55 22.08 -0.13
C GLU A 269 -14.29 20.79 -0.57
N THR A 270 -15.32 21.09 -1.35
CA THR A 270 -16.33 20.20 -1.87
C THR A 270 -15.76 18.99 -2.64
N PHE A 271 -14.63 19.13 -3.33
CA PHE A 271 -14.10 18.01 -4.12
C PHE A 271 -13.27 17.05 -3.30
N SER A 272 -12.51 17.56 -2.33
CA SER A 272 -11.84 16.71 -1.35
C SER A 272 -12.85 15.87 -0.59
N LEU A 273 -13.98 16.47 -0.18
CA LEU A 273 -15.12 15.76 0.41
C LEU A 273 -15.70 14.69 -0.52
N GLN A 274 -16.00 15.03 -1.77
CA GLN A 274 -16.52 14.05 -2.74
C GLN A 274 -15.57 12.87 -2.93
N THR A 275 -14.26 13.12 -3.00
CA THR A 275 -13.24 12.07 -3.08
C THR A 275 -13.28 11.18 -1.84
N LEU A 276 -13.29 11.76 -0.64
CA LEU A 276 -13.36 11.04 0.63
C LEU A 276 -14.68 10.24 0.78
N ASP A 277 -15.81 10.75 0.29
CA ASP A 277 -17.08 10.05 0.26
C ASP A 277 -17.02 8.80 -0.63
N LYS A 278 -16.43 8.91 -1.83
CA LYS A 278 -16.24 7.75 -2.72
C LYS A 278 -15.26 6.73 -2.13
N MET A 279 -14.17 7.19 -1.50
CA MET A 279 -13.24 6.33 -0.78
C MET A 279 -13.90 5.62 0.42
N THR A 280 -14.77 6.32 1.15
CA THR A 280 -15.57 5.74 2.24
C THR A 280 -16.53 4.68 1.72
N GLY A 281 -17.29 4.99 0.67
CA GLY A 281 -18.19 4.02 0.03
C GLY A 281 -17.44 2.81 -0.53
N PHE A 282 -16.19 3.00 -0.97
CA PHE A 282 -15.33 1.90 -1.42
C PHE A 282 -14.87 1.03 -0.24
N PHE A 283 -14.44 1.65 0.87
CA PHE A 283 -14.06 0.93 2.10
C PHE A 283 -15.20 0.04 2.61
N GLU A 284 -16.40 0.59 2.77
CA GLU A 284 -17.55 -0.16 3.29
C GLU A 284 -17.89 -1.34 2.39
N LEU A 285 -17.94 -1.10 1.08
CA LEU A 285 -18.16 -2.14 0.09
C LEU A 285 -17.08 -3.23 0.19
N HIS A 286 -15.81 -2.85 0.31
CA HIS A 286 -14.67 -3.78 0.39
C HIS A 286 -14.71 -4.65 1.66
N ARG A 287 -14.98 -4.04 2.82
CA ARG A 287 -15.08 -4.69 4.12
C ARG A 287 -16.11 -5.84 4.14
N GLU A 288 -17.24 -5.66 3.47
CA GLU A 288 -18.35 -6.62 3.51
C GLU A 288 -18.11 -7.94 2.76
N ARG A 289 -17.13 -8.04 1.84
CA ARG A 289 -17.19 -9.08 0.80
C ARG A 289 -15.95 -9.89 0.42
N ASN A 290 -14.71 -9.63 0.86
CA ASN A 290 -13.58 -10.58 0.72
C ASN A 290 -12.26 -10.07 1.29
N HIS A 291 -11.50 -10.99 1.88
CA HIS A 291 -10.08 -10.84 2.26
C HIS A 291 -9.21 -11.00 0.99
N PHE A 292 -8.37 -10.01 0.65
CA PHE A 292 -7.28 -10.23 -0.32
C PHE A 292 -6.12 -10.91 0.42
N PRO A 293 -5.80 -12.18 0.15
CA PRO A 293 -4.68 -12.85 0.81
C PRO A 293 -3.39 -12.07 0.55
N PRO A 294 -2.44 -12.01 1.51
CA PRO A 294 -1.17 -11.31 1.31
C PRO A 294 -0.45 -11.82 0.06
N LEU A 295 0.10 -10.89 -0.75
CA LEU A 295 0.89 -11.26 -1.92
C LEU A 295 2.18 -11.96 -1.46
N ASP A 296 2.60 -12.97 -2.21
CA ASP A 296 3.90 -13.59 -2.00
C ASP A 296 5.03 -12.60 -2.34
N LYS A 297 6.16 -12.76 -1.65
CA LYS A 297 7.32 -11.86 -1.79
C LYS A 297 7.84 -11.81 -3.23
N LEU A 298 7.75 -12.91 -3.97
CA LEU A 298 8.20 -12.97 -5.35
C LEU A 298 7.36 -12.04 -6.22
N THR A 299 6.02 -12.08 -6.10
CA THR A 299 5.13 -11.17 -6.84
C THR A 299 5.36 -9.70 -6.49
N LEU A 300 5.69 -9.38 -5.24
CA LEU A 300 6.05 -8.02 -4.84
C LEU A 300 7.40 -7.59 -5.47
N ILE A 301 8.43 -8.44 -5.44
CA ILE A 301 9.75 -8.17 -6.03
C ILE A 301 9.64 -8.00 -7.55
N LYS A 302 8.79 -8.81 -8.21
CA LYS A 302 8.55 -8.73 -9.66
C LYS A 302 8.03 -7.38 -10.13
N ARG A 303 7.38 -6.60 -9.25
CA ARG A 303 6.70 -5.34 -9.63
C ARG A 303 7.28 -4.10 -8.93
N SER A 304 8.34 -4.25 -8.15
CA SER A 304 9.01 -3.12 -7.52
C SER A 304 9.59 -2.16 -8.57
N LYS A 305 9.33 -0.86 -8.42
CA LYS A 305 9.82 0.19 -9.32
C LYS A 305 11.31 0.53 -9.10
N GLY A 306 11.96 -0.09 -8.12
CA GLY A 306 13.38 0.10 -7.87
C GLY A 306 13.94 -0.62 -6.64
N ILE A 307 15.26 -0.54 -6.47
CA ILE A 307 16.01 -1.26 -5.42
C ILE A 307 15.54 -0.92 -4.00
N LYS A 308 15.08 0.32 -3.75
CA LYS A 308 14.52 0.71 -2.44
C LYS A 308 13.25 -0.06 -2.08
N GLU A 309 12.37 -0.28 -3.07
CA GLU A 309 11.15 -1.06 -2.89
C GLU A 309 11.48 -2.56 -2.70
N ILE A 310 12.45 -3.09 -3.46
CA ILE A 310 12.97 -4.45 -3.27
C ILE A 310 13.50 -4.64 -1.85
N ILE A 311 14.35 -3.73 -1.37
CA ILE A 311 14.86 -3.74 0.01
C ILE A 311 13.71 -3.64 1.01
N GLY A 312 12.68 -2.83 0.72
CA GLY A 312 11.44 -2.75 1.50
C GLY A 312 10.69 -4.09 1.58
N ILE A 313 10.58 -4.82 0.47
CA ILE A 313 9.94 -6.14 0.41
C ILE A 313 10.72 -7.17 1.21
N PHE A 314 12.05 -7.20 1.05
CA PHE A 314 12.92 -8.10 1.83
C PHE A 314 12.88 -7.79 3.33
N ARG A 315 12.67 -6.52 3.71
CA ARG A 315 12.46 -6.07 5.09
C ARG A 315 11.00 -6.14 5.58
N ASN A 316 10.09 -6.74 4.82
CA ASN A 316 8.64 -6.81 5.11
C ASN A 316 7.95 -5.44 5.33
N LYS A 317 8.49 -4.36 4.76
CA LYS A 317 7.96 -2.99 4.85
C LYS A 317 7.08 -2.57 3.67
N MET A 318 6.92 -3.41 2.65
CA MET A 318 6.18 -3.02 1.44
C MET A 318 4.66 -3.18 1.60
N VAL A 319 3.95 -2.12 1.21
CA VAL A 319 2.49 -2.04 1.17
C VAL A 319 1.94 -2.95 0.10
N SER A 320 1.42 -4.11 0.48
CA SER A 320 0.71 -5.00 -0.44
C SER A 320 -0.81 -4.80 -0.39
N ASN A 321 -1.37 -4.29 0.70
CA ASN A 321 -2.82 -4.31 0.97
C ASN A 321 -3.54 -3.06 0.41
N PRO A 322 -4.64 -3.21 -0.36
CA PRO A 322 -5.54 -2.10 -0.71
C PRO A 322 -5.96 -1.24 0.48
N LEU A 323 -6.25 -1.82 1.65
CA LEU A 323 -6.64 -1.06 2.86
C LEU A 323 -5.50 -0.18 3.38
N HIS A 324 -4.27 -0.68 3.39
CA HIS A 324 -3.11 0.12 3.77
C HIS A 324 -2.91 1.29 2.81
N LYS A 325 -3.05 1.04 1.50
CA LYS A 325 -2.95 2.10 0.49
C LYS A 325 -4.06 3.13 0.63
N LEU A 326 -5.27 2.67 0.98
CA LEU A 326 -6.40 3.55 1.26
C LEU A 326 -6.15 4.43 2.48
N ALA A 327 -5.51 3.89 3.53
CA ALA A 327 -5.11 4.67 4.69
C ALA A 327 -4.10 5.76 4.33
N ILE A 328 -3.07 5.44 3.52
CA ILE A 328 -2.10 6.43 3.02
C ILE A 328 -2.82 7.54 2.24
N ALA A 329 -3.62 7.16 1.23
CA ALA A 329 -4.34 8.12 0.41
C ALA A 329 -5.28 9.01 1.24
N THR A 330 -6.00 8.43 2.22
CA THR A 330 -6.90 9.17 3.11
C THR A 330 -6.13 10.15 3.99
N GLY A 331 -4.98 9.72 4.53
CA GLY A 331 -4.10 10.53 5.34
C GLY A 331 -3.50 11.71 4.58
N ASP A 332 -3.02 11.46 3.36
CA ASP A 332 -2.50 12.48 2.45
C ASP A 332 -3.53 13.59 2.18
N ILE A 333 -4.79 13.21 1.91
CA ILE A 333 -5.89 14.16 1.72
C ILE A 333 -6.17 14.93 3.02
N GLY A 334 -6.24 14.23 4.15
CA GLY A 334 -6.54 14.81 5.45
C GLY A 334 -5.51 15.85 5.88
N VAL A 335 -4.22 15.51 5.79
CA VAL A 335 -3.12 16.42 6.14
C VAL A 335 -3.11 17.64 5.22
N ALA A 336 -3.30 17.44 3.91
CA ALA A 336 -3.39 18.54 2.97
C ALA A 336 -4.60 19.46 3.24
N SER A 337 -5.74 18.87 3.62
CA SER A 337 -6.97 19.58 3.99
C SER A 337 -6.77 20.40 5.27
N ALA A 338 -6.17 19.80 6.30
CA ALA A 338 -5.87 20.47 7.57
C ALA A 338 -4.95 21.67 7.35
N LYS A 339 -3.90 21.52 6.51
CA LYS A 339 -2.99 22.63 6.12
C LYS A 339 -3.73 23.79 5.45
N LYS A 340 -4.92 23.58 4.89
CA LYS A 340 -5.74 24.58 4.19
C LYS A 340 -7.03 24.97 4.91
N ASP A 341 -7.18 24.61 6.19
CA ASP A 341 -8.36 24.96 7.02
C ASP A 341 -9.68 24.38 6.51
N MET A 342 -9.60 23.27 5.75
CA MET A 342 -10.76 22.54 5.24
C MET A 342 -11.27 21.59 6.31
N LEU A 343 -12.15 22.09 7.19
CA LEU A 343 -12.61 21.41 8.39
C LEU A 343 -13.34 20.10 8.09
N ASP A 344 -14.32 20.14 7.19
CA ASP A 344 -15.17 18.99 6.88
C ASP A 344 -14.35 17.89 6.21
N SER A 345 -13.44 18.27 5.30
CA SER A 345 -12.53 17.31 4.65
C SER A 345 -11.57 16.66 5.65
N THR A 346 -11.06 17.43 6.61
CA THR A 346 -10.17 16.93 7.66
C THR A 346 -10.92 15.97 8.57
N GLU A 347 -12.12 16.35 9.03
CA GLU A 347 -13.00 15.49 9.85
C GLU A 347 -13.29 14.18 9.14
N LYS A 348 -13.73 14.25 7.88
CA LYS A 348 -14.09 13.06 7.09
C LYS A 348 -12.89 12.13 6.90
N SER A 349 -11.69 12.68 6.73
CA SER A 349 -10.45 11.89 6.66
C SER A 349 -10.17 11.17 7.98
N VAL A 350 -10.25 11.86 9.14
CA VAL A 350 -10.05 11.24 10.46
C VAL A 350 -11.08 10.12 10.70
N VAL A 351 -12.35 10.35 10.36
CA VAL A 351 -13.40 9.34 10.49
C VAL A 351 -13.11 8.12 9.62
N LEU A 352 -12.67 8.31 8.38
CA LEU A 352 -12.32 7.19 7.49
C LEU A 352 -11.06 6.44 7.98
N LEU A 353 -10.02 7.16 8.43
CA LEU A 353 -8.82 6.56 9.03
C LEU A 353 -9.18 5.70 10.24
N LYS A 354 -10.04 6.20 11.13
CA LYS A 354 -10.57 5.44 12.26
C LYS A 354 -11.26 4.15 11.80
N LYS A 355 -12.15 4.22 10.82
CA LYS A 355 -12.83 3.03 10.27
C LYS A 355 -11.85 1.99 9.72
N ILE A 356 -10.84 2.43 8.96
CA ILE A 356 -9.81 1.54 8.42
C ILE A 356 -8.98 0.93 9.56
N ALA A 357 -8.62 1.70 10.59
CA ALA A 357 -7.87 1.20 11.73
C ALA A 357 -8.66 0.17 12.55
N LEU A 358 -9.96 0.39 12.75
CA LEU A 358 -10.82 -0.59 13.45
C LEU A 358 -10.87 -1.92 12.71
N ASP A 359 -10.96 -1.90 11.37
CA ASP A 359 -10.89 -3.12 10.55
C ASP A 359 -9.50 -3.76 10.56
N ALA A 360 -8.45 -2.94 10.49
CA ALA A 360 -7.06 -3.41 10.61
C ALA A 360 -6.80 -4.08 11.97
N ALA A 361 -7.41 -3.60 13.06
CA ALA A 361 -7.31 -4.22 14.38
C ALA A 361 -7.96 -5.61 14.42
N VAL A 362 -9.14 -5.78 13.82
CA VAL A 362 -9.80 -7.11 13.67
C VAL A 362 -8.92 -8.06 12.87
N ASN A 363 -8.33 -7.57 11.78
CA ASN A 363 -7.49 -8.37 10.89
C ASN A 363 -6.03 -8.51 11.35
N ARG A 364 -5.66 -7.93 12.50
CA ARG A 364 -4.29 -7.87 13.04
C ARG A 364 -3.26 -7.31 12.03
N ASP A 365 -3.68 -6.37 11.18
CA ASP A 365 -2.82 -5.67 10.23
C ASP A 365 -2.04 -4.55 10.93
N THR A 366 -0.95 -4.95 11.59
CA THR A 366 -0.10 -4.05 12.38
C THR A 366 0.58 -2.97 11.53
N ALA A 367 0.84 -3.24 10.24
CA ALA A 367 1.45 -2.28 9.34
C ALA A 367 0.49 -1.12 9.05
N THR A 368 -0.77 -1.42 8.75
CA THR A 368 -1.82 -0.41 8.52
C THR A 368 -2.11 0.41 9.79
N LEU A 369 -2.19 -0.24 10.95
CA LEU A 369 -2.36 0.46 12.23
C LEU A 369 -1.22 1.44 12.52
N ASN A 370 0.03 1.02 12.29
CA ASN A 370 1.20 1.89 12.50
C ASN A 370 1.19 3.11 11.58
N ASN A 371 0.84 2.92 10.30
CA ASN A 371 0.74 4.02 9.36
C ASN A 371 -0.38 5.01 9.76
N ILE A 372 -1.55 4.51 10.15
CA ILE A 372 -2.66 5.37 10.59
C ILE A 372 -2.28 6.17 11.82
N ARG A 373 -1.57 5.56 12.78
CA ARG A 373 -1.02 6.27 13.94
C ARG A 373 -0.14 7.44 13.52
N GLU A 374 0.86 7.20 12.67
CA GLU A 374 1.79 8.24 12.21
C GLU A 374 1.06 9.40 11.50
N VAL A 375 0.05 9.07 10.69
CA VAL A 375 -0.81 10.06 10.03
C VAL A 375 -1.63 10.86 11.03
N LEU A 376 -2.22 10.23 12.05
CA LEU A 376 -3.00 10.94 13.08
C LEU A 376 -2.12 11.88 13.91
N LEU A 377 -0.84 11.52 14.16
CA LEU A 377 0.14 12.40 14.80
C LEU A 377 0.50 13.60 13.92
N GLU A 378 0.71 13.40 12.61
CA GLU A 378 0.94 14.52 11.68
C GLU A 378 -0.28 15.45 11.59
N LEU A 379 -1.48 14.88 11.60
CA LEU A 379 -2.73 15.64 11.68
C LEU A 379 -2.82 16.45 12.97
N ALA A 380 -2.50 15.85 14.12
CA ALA A 380 -2.48 16.55 15.41
C ALA A 380 -1.56 17.78 15.37
N ARG A 381 -0.32 17.63 14.92
CA ARG A 381 0.62 18.75 14.76
C ARG A 381 0.09 19.85 13.85
N THR A 382 -0.64 19.47 12.79
CA THR A 382 -1.21 20.44 11.84
C THR A 382 -2.41 21.18 12.42
N VAL A 383 -3.30 20.46 13.11
CA VAL A 383 -4.53 20.97 13.73
C VAL A 383 -4.24 21.90 14.91
N ASP A 384 -3.21 21.59 15.70
CA ASP A 384 -2.83 22.38 16.86
C ASP A 384 -2.48 23.83 16.50
N ASN A 385 -1.65 24.00 15.47
CA ASN A 385 -1.26 25.31 14.93
C ASN A 385 -2.43 26.21 14.51
N LYS A 386 -3.63 25.64 14.35
CA LYS A 386 -4.84 26.31 13.84
C LYS A 386 -5.97 26.42 14.88
N ASN A 387 -5.74 25.95 16.10
CA ASN A 387 -6.68 26.00 17.23
C ASN A 387 -8.07 25.41 16.97
N GLN A 388 -8.16 24.31 16.18
CA GLN A 388 -9.43 23.69 15.82
C GLN A 388 -9.86 22.64 16.86
N ARG A 389 -10.44 23.09 17.99
CA ARG A 389 -10.78 22.24 19.16
C ARG A 389 -11.59 20.98 18.84
N HIS A 390 -12.58 21.08 17.95
CA HIS A 390 -13.39 19.93 17.51
C HIS A 390 -12.52 18.78 16.96
N LEU A 391 -11.55 19.12 16.09
CA LEU A 391 -10.68 18.13 15.44
C LEU A 391 -9.66 17.54 16.42
N LYS A 392 -9.20 18.31 17.42
CA LYS A 392 -8.35 17.79 18.51
C LYS A 392 -9.07 16.64 19.24
N LYS A 393 -10.32 16.86 19.66
CA LYS A 393 -11.14 15.84 20.32
C LYS A 393 -11.38 14.62 19.43
N LEU A 394 -11.69 14.85 18.15
CA LEU A 394 -11.93 13.76 17.20
C LEU A 394 -10.71 12.86 17.03
N ILE A 395 -9.49 13.42 16.98
CA ILE A 395 -8.25 12.66 16.88
C ILE A 395 -8.04 11.81 18.15
N ILE A 396 -8.20 12.41 19.34
CA ILE A 396 -8.06 11.71 20.63
C ILE A 396 -9.05 10.54 20.72
N TYR A 397 -10.33 10.78 20.46
CA TYR A 397 -11.35 9.72 20.53
C TYR A 397 -11.20 8.68 19.41
N SER A 398 -10.60 9.03 18.28
CA SER A 398 -10.25 8.04 17.26
C SER A 398 -9.13 7.12 17.74
N LEU A 399 -8.07 7.64 18.35
CA LEU A 399 -7.01 6.84 18.98
C LEU A 399 -7.56 5.98 20.12
N ARG A 400 -8.45 6.53 20.96
CA ARG A 400 -9.16 5.78 22.00
C ARG A 400 -9.86 4.55 21.44
N ASP A 401 -10.71 4.74 20.44
CA ASP A 401 -11.54 3.67 19.90
C ASP A 401 -10.68 2.61 19.20
N ILE A 402 -9.58 3.02 18.56
CA ILE A 402 -8.57 2.10 18.01
C ILE A 402 -7.90 1.29 19.14
N GLY A 403 -7.53 1.94 20.24
CA GLY A 403 -6.95 1.29 21.42
C GLY A 403 -7.89 0.25 22.04
N ILE A 404 -9.15 0.63 22.27
CA ILE A 404 -10.20 -0.27 22.77
C ILE A 404 -10.36 -1.48 21.85
N LYS A 405 -10.45 -1.24 20.53
CA LYS A 405 -10.62 -2.34 19.57
C LYS A 405 -9.40 -3.25 19.54
N THR A 406 -8.20 -2.69 19.60
CA THR A 406 -6.95 -3.47 19.67
C THR A 406 -6.93 -4.37 20.90
N VAL A 407 -7.35 -3.86 22.06
CA VAL A 407 -7.49 -4.66 23.29
C VAL A 407 -8.49 -5.80 23.11
N GLN A 408 -9.66 -5.52 22.53
CA GLN A 408 -10.73 -6.52 22.34
C GLN A 408 -10.32 -7.68 21.45
N GLU A 409 -9.52 -7.42 20.41
CA GLU A 409 -9.07 -8.43 19.42
C GLU A 409 -7.76 -9.13 19.81
N SER A 410 -7.09 -8.65 20.87
CA SER A 410 -5.89 -9.24 21.41
C SER A 410 -6.22 -10.46 22.29
N PRO A 411 -5.37 -11.50 22.33
CA PRO A 411 -5.45 -12.53 23.35
C PRO A 411 -5.34 -11.90 24.75
N GLU A 412 -6.07 -12.44 25.73
CA GLU A 412 -6.19 -11.89 27.09
C GLU A 412 -4.84 -11.66 27.78
N ARG A 413 -3.81 -12.45 27.42
CA ARG A 413 -2.49 -12.42 28.08
C ARG A 413 -1.31 -11.97 27.23
N GLU A 414 -1.49 -11.79 25.92
CA GLU A 414 -0.37 -11.45 25.04
C GLU A 414 -0.23 -9.95 24.85
N ARG A 415 1.03 -9.51 24.85
CA ARG A 415 1.44 -8.16 24.44
C ARG A 415 1.00 -7.91 22.99
N HIS A 416 0.43 -6.74 22.74
CA HIS A 416 0.04 -6.33 21.40
C HIS A 416 0.80 -5.05 21.02
N ASP A 417 1.78 -5.16 20.14
CA ASP A 417 2.67 -4.05 19.74
C ASP A 417 1.90 -2.81 19.26
N CYS A 418 0.72 -2.98 18.66
CA CYS A 418 -0.09 -1.83 18.24
C CYS A 418 -0.73 -1.08 19.40
N LEU A 419 -1.03 -1.72 20.53
CA LEU A 419 -1.62 -1.02 21.67
C LEU A 419 -0.60 -0.09 22.32
N ASP A 420 0.62 -0.58 22.53
CA ASP A 420 1.75 0.24 23.03
C ASP A 420 1.87 1.52 22.21
N LYS A 421 1.85 1.34 20.89
CA LYS A 421 1.96 2.44 19.93
C LYS A 421 0.77 3.40 19.96
N VAL A 422 -0.44 2.93 20.24
CA VAL A 422 -1.61 3.81 20.40
C VAL A 422 -1.51 4.62 21.69
N ILE A 423 -1.00 4.01 22.78
CA ILE A 423 -0.76 4.69 24.05
C ILE A 423 0.32 5.77 23.88
N GLU A 424 1.44 5.44 23.23
CA GLU A 424 2.49 6.42 22.85
C GLU A 424 1.90 7.57 22.03
N ALA A 425 1.01 7.28 21.07
CA ALA A 425 0.38 8.33 20.28
C ALA A 425 -0.58 9.20 21.08
N LEU A 426 -1.33 8.65 22.05
CA LEU A 426 -2.16 9.44 22.96
C LEU A 426 -1.30 10.34 23.85
N GLU A 427 -0.15 9.84 24.31
CA GLU A 427 0.83 10.61 25.07
C GLU A 427 1.38 11.78 24.22
N GLU A 428 1.89 11.49 23.03
CA GLU A 428 2.39 12.51 22.09
C GLU A 428 1.30 13.53 21.71
N VAL A 429 0.07 13.07 21.46
CA VAL A 429 -1.06 13.97 21.14
C VAL A 429 -1.39 14.89 22.32
N GLY A 430 -1.38 14.37 23.55
CA GLY A 430 -1.58 15.19 24.74
C GLY A 430 -0.48 16.24 24.93
N GLN A 431 0.76 15.89 24.63
CA GLN A 431 1.89 16.84 24.63
C GLN A 431 1.76 17.89 23.52
N ILE A 432 1.31 17.50 22.32
CA ILE A 432 1.11 18.42 21.19
C ILE A 432 0.00 19.42 21.49
N PHE A 433 -1.16 18.95 21.97
CA PHE A 433 -2.33 19.81 22.20
C PHE A 433 -2.29 20.57 23.52
N GLY A 434 -1.39 20.17 24.44
CA GLY A 434 -1.17 20.80 25.73
C GLY A 434 -2.37 20.71 26.67
N GLU A 435 -2.42 21.66 27.59
CA GLU A 435 -3.37 21.77 28.71
C GLU A 435 -4.84 21.52 28.33
N GLU A 436 -5.31 22.05 27.19
CA GLU A 436 -6.71 21.92 26.77
C GLU A 436 -7.15 20.48 26.48
N SER A 437 -6.19 19.55 26.29
CA SER A 437 -6.46 18.17 25.92
C SER A 437 -6.33 17.16 27.06
N LEU A 438 -5.79 17.57 28.22
CA LEU A 438 -5.46 16.68 29.33
C LEU A 438 -6.66 15.85 29.80
N ALA A 439 -7.84 16.48 29.91
CA ALA A 439 -9.08 15.81 30.26
C ALA A 439 -9.48 14.72 29.24
N ASP A 440 -9.44 15.06 27.95
CA ASP A 440 -9.87 14.18 26.87
C ASP A 440 -8.89 13.00 26.69
N VAL A 441 -7.58 13.24 26.81
CA VAL A 441 -6.55 12.18 26.73
C VAL A 441 -6.60 11.26 27.95
N THR A 442 -6.75 11.83 29.15
CA THR A 442 -6.94 11.05 30.38
C THR A 442 -8.18 10.16 30.29
N ALA A 443 -9.30 10.70 29.82
CA ALA A 443 -10.53 9.93 29.62
C ALA A 443 -10.33 8.81 28.59
N ALA A 444 -9.61 9.07 27.50
CA ALA A 444 -9.28 8.06 26.50
C ALA A 444 -8.43 6.92 27.06
N LEU A 445 -7.37 7.24 27.81
CA LEU A 445 -6.50 6.24 28.46
C LEU A 445 -7.28 5.42 29.48
N LYS A 446 -8.14 6.06 30.28
CA LYS A 446 -9.03 5.40 31.22
C LYS A 446 -9.94 4.38 30.54
N ASP A 447 -10.62 4.78 29.46
CA ASP A 447 -11.54 3.90 28.73
C ASP A 447 -10.80 2.67 28.18
N ILE A 448 -9.58 2.84 27.63
CA ILE A 448 -8.74 1.72 27.19
C ILE A 448 -8.36 0.83 28.39
N GLY A 449 -7.92 1.43 29.50
CA GLY A 449 -7.50 0.72 30.71
C GLY A 449 -8.62 -0.12 31.34
N VAL A 450 -9.82 0.43 31.43
CA VAL A 450 -11.02 -0.27 31.92
C VAL A 450 -11.33 -1.49 31.04
N VAL A 451 -11.29 -1.33 29.71
CA VAL A 451 -11.54 -2.45 28.78
C VAL A 451 -10.44 -3.51 28.88
N ALA A 452 -9.18 -3.10 29.00
CA ALA A 452 -8.05 -4.01 29.15
C ALA A 452 -8.09 -4.79 30.48
N ALA A 453 -8.53 -4.14 31.57
CA ALA A 453 -8.68 -4.78 32.87
C ALA A 453 -9.79 -5.83 32.86
N ARG A 454 -10.96 -5.52 32.26
CA ARG A 454 -12.06 -6.48 32.08
C ARG A 454 -11.73 -7.67 31.15
N LYS A 455 -10.66 -7.56 30.37
CA LYS A 455 -10.10 -8.64 29.54
C LYS A 455 -8.95 -9.37 30.22
N HIS A 456 -8.75 -9.14 31.53
CA HIS A 456 -7.68 -9.72 32.35
C HIS A 456 -6.27 -9.50 31.78
N SER A 457 -6.04 -8.36 31.11
CA SER A 457 -4.78 -8.09 30.41
C SER A 457 -3.81 -7.25 31.24
N ASP A 458 -3.17 -7.90 32.22
CA ASP A 458 -2.34 -7.26 33.26
C ASP A 458 -1.18 -6.44 32.70
N GLU A 459 -0.48 -6.99 31.71
CA GLU A 459 0.63 -6.26 31.07
C GLU A 459 0.13 -4.99 30.36
N LYS A 460 -1.04 -5.02 29.72
CA LYS A 460 -1.58 -3.88 28.97
C LYS A 460 -2.03 -2.76 29.90
N VAL A 461 -2.74 -3.10 30.97
CA VAL A 461 -3.24 -2.12 31.96
C VAL A 461 -2.08 -1.44 32.68
N SER A 462 -1.06 -2.21 33.12
CA SER A 462 0.11 -1.67 33.81
C SER A 462 0.90 -0.60 33.03
N ARG A 463 0.76 -0.56 31.69
CA ARG A 463 1.43 0.43 30.82
C ARG A 463 0.66 1.72 30.64
N ILE A 464 -0.66 1.68 30.78
CA ILE A 464 -1.53 2.85 30.63
C ILE A 464 -1.43 3.74 31.87
N ILE A 465 -1.27 3.12 33.05
CA ILE A 465 -1.25 3.80 34.34
C ILE A 465 -0.15 4.88 34.46
N PRO A 466 1.13 4.62 34.10
CA PRO A 466 2.18 5.65 34.15
C PRO A 466 1.91 6.85 33.23
N VAL A 467 1.22 6.66 32.11
CA VAL A 467 0.87 7.77 31.21
C VAL A 467 -0.21 8.66 31.82
N MET A 468 -1.20 8.07 32.52
CA MET A 468 -2.16 8.84 33.31
C MET A 468 -1.50 9.58 34.47
N GLU A 469 -0.51 8.97 35.14
CA GLU A 469 0.31 9.62 36.17
C GLU A 469 1.08 10.83 35.61
N HIS A 470 1.68 10.69 34.44
CA HIS A 470 2.37 11.78 33.76
C HIS A 470 1.44 12.97 33.53
N PHE A 471 0.25 12.74 32.94
CA PHE A 471 -0.71 13.83 32.71
C PHE A 471 -1.28 14.43 33.99
N CYS A 472 -1.45 13.64 35.06
CA CYS A 472 -1.80 14.16 36.38
C CYS A 472 -0.70 15.10 36.92
N THR A 473 0.58 14.75 36.72
CA THR A 473 1.73 15.54 37.16
C THR A 473 1.82 16.86 36.39
N VAL A 474 1.57 16.82 35.07
CA VAL A 474 1.49 18.02 34.23
C VAL A 474 0.34 18.92 34.71
N ALA A 475 -0.88 18.39 34.84
CA ALA A 475 -2.03 19.13 35.34
C ALA A 475 -1.80 19.75 36.74
N ALA A 476 -1.09 19.05 37.62
CA ALA A 476 -0.73 19.54 38.95
C ALA A 476 0.28 20.70 38.88
N SER A 477 1.23 20.64 37.94
CA SER A 477 2.23 21.69 37.72
C SER A 477 1.60 22.96 37.15
N ASP A 478 0.57 22.79 36.32
CA ASP A 478 -0.15 23.89 35.67
C ASP A 478 -1.34 24.41 36.50
N ASN A 479 -1.48 23.96 37.76
CA ASN A 479 -2.56 24.33 38.69
C ASN A 479 -3.98 24.08 38.13
N GLN A 480 -4.20 22.92 37.53
CA GLN A 480 -5.49 22.51 36.96
C GLN A 480 -6.18 21.44 37.84
N PRO A 481 -6.84 21.82 38.94
CA PRO A 481 -7.37 20.88 39.94
C PRO A 481 -8.43 19.92 39.37
N ASP A 482 -9.24 20.37 38.42
CA ASP A 482 -10.25 19.53 37.77
C ASP A 482 -9.59 18.39 36.96
N ASN A 483 -8.53 18.70 36.22
CA ASN A 483 -7.79 17.72 35.42
C ASN A 483 -6.99 16.76 36.30
N VAL A 484 -6.44 17.24 37.42
CA VAL A 484 -5.84 16.39 38.45
C VAL A 484 -6.86 15.41 39.00
N SER A 485 -8.03 15.90 39.41
CA SER A 485 -9.10 15.04 39.97
C SER A 485 -9.54 13.98 38.96
N LEU A 486 -9.71 14.35 37.69
CA LEU A 486 -10.03 13.42 36.60
C LEU A 486 -8.97 12.33 36.44
N ALA A 487 -7.68 12.70 36.46
CA ALA A 487 -6.58 11.74 36.29
C ALA A 487 -6.41 10.80 37.49
N VAL A 488 -6.53 11.32 38.72
CA VAL A 488 -6.51 10.49 39.93
C VAL A 488 -7.69 9.51 39.92
N ASN A 489 -8.90 9.98 39.65
CA ASN A 489 -10.09 9.13 39.56
C ASN A 489 -9.97 8.08 38.45
N ALA A 490 -9.36 8.42 37.32
CA ALA A 490 -9.09 7.45 36.25
C ALA A 490 -8.14 6.33 36.70
N ILE A 491 -7.05 6.67 37.40
CA ILE A 491 -6.11 5.68 37.95
C ILE A 491 -6.82 4.79 38.99
N VAL A 492 -7.64 5.38 39.86
CA VAL A 492 -8.43 4.63 40.86
C VAL A 492 -9.40 3.68 40.18
N GLU A 493 -10.20 4.14 39.21
CA GLU A 493 -11.19 3.28 38.53
C GLU A 493 -10.51 2.05 37.87
N VAL A 494 -9.37 2.26 37.21
CA VAL A 494 -8.57 1.17 36.64
C VAL A 494 -7.98 0.25 37.72
N CYS A 495 -7.55 0.82 38.85
CA CYS A 495 -7.04 0.06 40.01
C CYS A 495 -8.13 -0.82 40.64
N GLU A 496 -9.33 -0.28 40.82
CA GLU A 496 -10.46 -1.01 41.39
C GLU A 496 -10.82 -2.25 40.58
N ILE A 497 -10.85 -2.12 39.25
CA ILE A 497 -11.09 -3.25 38.36
C ILE A 497 -9.90 -4.21 38.43
N SER A 498 -8.66 -3.71 38.44
CA SER A 498 -7.46 -4.54 38.56
C SER A 498 -7.46 -5.38 39.84
N ILE A 499 -7.92 -4.83 40.97
CA ILE A 499 -8.08 -5.56 42.23
C ILE A 499 -9.14 -6.65 42.09
N LYS A 500 -10.33 -6.31 41.56
CA LYS A 500 -11.44 -7.27 41.36
C LYS A 500 -11.06 -8.43 40.44
N GLU A 501 -10.27 -8.14 39.41
CA GLU A 501 -9.81 -9.12 38.42
C GLU A 501 -8.47 -9.77 38.79
N GLN A 502 -7.96 -9.54 40.01
CA GLN A 502 -6.74 -10.12 40.57
C GLN A 502 -5.46 -9.88 39.72
N MET A 503 -5.37 -8.68 39.14
CA MET A 503 -4.28 -8.24 38.26
C MET A 503 -3.12 -7.66 39.08
N VAL A 504 -2.13 -8.51 39.36
CA VAL A 504 -0.99 -8.22 40.27
C VAL A 504 -0.17 -7.01 39.79
N THR A 505 0.25 -7.00 38.53
CA THR A 505 1.18 -5.99 37.98
C THR A 505 0.50 -4.63 37.91
N SER A 506 -0.76 -4.60 37.48
CA SER A 506 -1.57 -3.40 37.34
C SER A 506 -1.92 -2.80 38.69
N THR A 507 -2.29 -3.63 39.67
CA THR A 507 -2.54 -3.17 41.04
C THR A 507 -1.29 -2.56 41.66
N ALA A 508 -0.14 -3.20 41.49
CA ALA A 508 1.14 -2.66 41.93
C ALA A 508 1.50 -1.36 41.20
N SER A 509 1.23 -1.27 39.89
CA SER A 509 1.48 -0.06 39.10
C SER A 509 0.60 1.10 39.54
N SER A 510 -0.71 0.90 39.71
CA SER A 510 -1.65 1.92 40.22
C SER A 510 -1.23 2.39 41.61
N SER A 511 -0.87 1.46 42.48
CA SER A 511 -0.38 1.74 43.82
C SER A 511 0.87 2.63 43.81
N LYS A 512 1.85 2.29 42.97
CA LYS A 512 3.09 3.07 42.80
C LYS A 512 2.80 4.46 42.24
N SER A 513 1.95 4.57 41.23
CA SER A 513 1.58 5.86 40.64
C SER A 513 0.85 6.76 41.64
N LEU A 514 -0.12 6.23 42.40
CA LEU A 514 -0.78 7.00 43.46
C LEU A 514 0.20 7.40 44.58
N ALA A 515 1.16 6.54 44.94
CA ALA A 515 2.22 6.91 45.90
C ALA A 515 3.08 8.07 45.39
N ASN A 516 3.48 8.05 44.12
CA ASN A 516 4.23 9.14 43.51
C ASN A 516 3.41 10.44 43.53
N LEU A 517 2.14 10.39 43.13
CA LEU A 517 1.25 11.56 43.11
C LEU A 517 0.98 12.11 44.53
N SER A 518 0.89 11.25 45.55
CA SER A 518 0.70 11.69 46.96
C SER A 518 1.85 12.55 47.49
N ASN A 519 3.03 12.44 46.89
CA ASN A 519 4.20 13.23 47.25
C ASN A 519 4.19 14.65 46.64
N ILE A 520 3.26 14.93 45.73
CA ILE A 520 3.05 16.27 45.17
C ILE A 520 2.10 17.03 46.11
N GLU A 521 2.64 18.04 46.79
CA GLU A 521 1.95 18.76 47.87
C GLU A 521 0.59 19.33 47.43
N SER A 522 0.52 19.93 46.24
CA SER A 522 -0.67 20.59 45.69
C SER A 522 -1.86 19.63 45.45
N ILE A 523 -1.62 18.33 45.36
CA ILE A 523 -2.65 17.33 45.02
C ILE A 523 -2.76 16.20 46.06
N SER A 524 -1.92 16.22 47.10
CA SER A 524 -1.84 15.19 48.14
C SER A 524 -3.17 14.86 48.81
N VAL A 525 -4.03 15.88 49.03
CA VAL A 525 -5.37 15.71 49.62
C VAL A 525 -6.27 14.90 48.69
N ILE A 526 -6.32 15.25 47.40
CA ILE A 526 -7.13 14.56 46.38
C ILE A 526 -6.72 13.08 46.29
N VAL A 527 -5.41 12.83 46.28
CA VAL A 527 -4.86 11.48 46.23
C VAL A 527 -5.19 10.69 47.49
N SER A 528 -5.13 11.31 48.67
CA SER A 528 -5.46 10.68 49.96
C SER A 528 -6.94 10.26 50.02
N GLU A 529 -7.85 11.12 49.56
CA GLU A 529 -9.28 10.79 49.44
C GLU A 529 -9.50 9.60 48.50
N ALA A 530 -8.82 9.61 47.34
CA ALA A 530 -8.92 8.55 46.36
C ALA A 530 -8.38 7.19 46.88
N ILE A 531 -7.31 7.20 47.67
CA ILE A 531 -6.77 5.99 48.32
C ILE A 531 -7.71 5.48 49.41
N PHE A 532 -8.36 6.38 50.15
CA PHE A 532 -9.37 6.00 51.14
C PHE A 532 -10.52 5.23 50.48
N GLU A 533 -10.94 5.62 49.28
CA GLU A 533 -11.94 4.86 48.51
C GLU A 533 -11.49 3.43 48.16
N ILE A 534 -10.21 3.23 47.84
CA ILE A 534 -9.63 1.89 47.61
C ILE A 534 -9.64 1.05 48.90
N GLY A 535 -9.61 1.70 50.08
CA GLY A 535 -9.68 1.06 51.39
C GLY A 535 -10.85 0.06 51.56
N LYS A 536 -11.97 0.27 50.86
CA LYS A 536 -13.12 -0.65 50.89
C LYS A 536 -12.75 -2.09 50.49
N TYR A 537 -11.73 -2.25 49.64
CA TYR A 537 -11.29 -3.57 49.15
C TYR A 537 -10.54 -4.40 50.20
N GLN A 538 -10.16 -3.82 51.35
CA GLN A 538 -9.64 -4.57 52.49
C GLN A 538 -10.58 -5.72 52.92
N THR A 539 -11.89 -5.52 52.76
CA THR A 539 -12.92 -6.48 53.11
C THR A 539 -13.38 -7.35 51.94
N VAL A 540 -13.09 -6.95 50.70
CA VAL A 540 -13.59 -7.59 49.47
C VAL A 540 -12.53 -8.51 48.85
N ASP A 541 -11.29 -8.04 48.68
CA ASP A 541 -10.15 -8.83 48.21
C ASP A 541 -8.90 -8.45 49.02
N ARG A 542 -8.73 -9.15 50.14
CA ARG A 542 -7.72 -8.84 51.15
C ARG A 542 -6.30 -9.01 50.62
N GLU A 543 -6.06 -9.97 49.72
CA GLU A 543 -4.72 -10.26 49.19
C GLU A 543 -4.28 -9.18 48.21
N MET A 544 -5.16 -8.81 47.28
CA MET A 544 -4.90 -7.74 46.32
C MET A 544 -4.80 -6.37 47.00
N PHE A 545 -5.64 -6.10 48.01
CA PHE A 545 -5.51 -4.89 48.82
C PHE A 545 -4.20 -4.86 49.62
N ALA A 546 -3.77 -5.98 50.19
CA ALA A 546 -2.49 -6.05 50.90
C ALA A 546 -1.30 -5.81 49.95
N LEU A 547 -1.36 -6.29 48.71
CA LEU A 547 -0.38 -5.97 47.67
C LEU A 547 -0.37 -4.48 47.36
N PHE A 548 -1.55 -3.87 47.19
CA PHE A 548 -1.71 -2.44 46.96
C PHE A 548 -1.08 -1.62 48.11
N ASP A 549 -1.50 -1.85 49.36
CA ASP A 549 -1.03 -1.09 50.53
C ASP A 549 0.48 -1.26 50.75
N LYS A 550 0.99 -2.49 50.60
CA LYS A 550 2.43 -2.76 50.71
C LYS A 550 3.23 -2.02 49.64
N THR A 551 2.74 -1.97 48.41
CA THR A 551 3.42 -1.27 47.31
C THR A 551 3.38 0.23 47.52
N TYR A 552 2.24 0.77 47.96
CA TYR A 552 2.03 2.20 48.18
C TYR A 552 3.01 2.74 49.21
N ARG A 553 3.10 2.08 50.37
CA ARG A 553 4.03 2.44 51.44
C ARG A 553 5.49 2.29 51.04
N LYS A 554 5.83 1.22 50.30
CA LYS A 554 7.20 1.01 49.81
C LYS A 554 7.65 2.06 48.80
N SER A 555 6.71 2.59 48.03
CA SER A 555 6.94 3.67 47.08
C SER A 555 6.94 5.07 47.73
N GLY A 556 6.84 5.15 49.07
CA GLY A 556 6.89 6.41 49.79
C GLY A 556 5.57 7.18 49.78
N GLY A 557 4.44 6.49 49.60
CA GLY A 557 3.12 7.10 49.70
C GLY A 557 2.87 7.64 51.11
N ARG A 558 2.33 8.85 51.19
CA ARG A 558 2.02 9.55 52.45
C ARG A 558 0.64 9.18 52.98
#